data_AF-A0AAE1FWA0-F1
#
_entry.id   AF-A0AAE1FWA0-F1
#
_cell.length_a   1.000
_cell.length_b   1.000
_cell.length_c   1.000
_cell.angle_alpha   90.00
_cell.angle_beta   90.00
_cell.angle_gamma   90.00
#
_symmetry.space_group_name_H-M   'P 1'
#
loop_
_entity.id
_entity.type
_entity.pdbx_description
1 polymer ?
#
loop_
_entity_poly.entity_id
_entity_poly.type
_entity_poly.pdbx_seq_one_letter_code
_entity_poly.pdbx_strand_id
1 'polypeptide(L)'
;MLFFQAFTGCDILSAFRGKGKKTAWQAWEVYPQVTPVFKKLSQYPPVVENADYNVLEKFVITMYDKNSTMDKVDEVRLDLLARKQRPYDGIPPTNEGLSTKQAAYEARQQCAKCKLKALLTGGGRKLVRCGKSFGRPFHPLPRVVSN
;
A
#
# COMPACT_ATOMS: atom_id res chain seq x y z
N MET A 1 -13.26 1.70 8.20
CA MET A 1 -12.02 2.51 8.28
C MET A 1 -11.55 2.84 6.87
N LEU A 2 -11.41 4.12 6.51
CA LEU A 2 -11.08 4.54 5.13
C LEU A 2 -9.68 4.11 4.68
N PHE A 3 -8.69 4.17 5.59
CA PHE A 3 -7.32 3.70 5.30
C PHE A 3 -7.32 2.23 4.88
N PHE A 4 -7.97 1.35 5.65
CA PHE A 4 -8.00 -0.09 5.37
C PHE A 4 -8.54 -0.42 3.98
N GLN A 5 -9.63 0.24 3.56
CA GLN A 5 -10.22 0.05 2.23
C GLN A 5 -9.27 0.51 1.12
N ALA A 6 -8.59 1.64 1.32
CA ALA A 6 -7.62 2.16 0.36
C ALA A 6 -6.35 1.29 0.29
N PHE A 7 -5.82 0.88 1.45
CA PHE A 7 -4.57 0.15 1.59
C PHE A 7 -4.67 -1.28 1.03
N THR A 8 -5.75 -1.99 1.33
CA THR A 8 -5.93 -3.39 0.91
C THR A 8 -6.32 -3.53 -0.58
N GLY A 9 -6.79 -2.45 -1.19
CA GLY A 9 -7.21 -2.39 -2.58
C GLY A 9 -8.56 -1.70 -2.75
N CYS A 10 -8.58 -0.66 -3.58
CA CYS A 10 -9.74 0.10 -4.00
C CYS A 10 -9.58 0.41 -5.51
N ASP A 11 -10.61 0.90 -6.21
CA ASP A 11 -10.56 1.14 -7.67
C ASP A 11 -9.36 1.99 -8.14
N ILE A 12 -8.74 2.73 -7.21
CA ILE A 12 -7.63 3.65 -7.46
C ILE A 12 -6.28 3.15 -6.92
N LEU A 13 -6.27 2.21 -5.96
CA LEU A 13 -5.05 1.64 -5.39
C LEU A 13 -5.07 0.13 -5.64
N SER A 14 -4.07 -0.37 -6.36
CA SER A 14 -4.02 -1.78 -6.70
C SER A 14 -4.06 -2.65 -5.44
N ALA A 15 -4.76 -3.79 -5.52
CA ALA A 15 -4.82 -4.74 -4.41
C ALA A 15 -3.45 -5.40 -4.17
N PHE A 16 -3.29 -6.00 -2.98
CA PHE A 16 -2.21 -6.95 -2.72
C PHE A 16 -2.45 -8.21 -3.55
N ARG A 17 -1.43 -8.65 -4.28
CA ARG A 17 -1.56 -9.79 -5.19
C ARG A 17 -1.91 -11.06 -4.41
N GLY A 18 -2.90 -11.81 -4.90
CA GLY A 18 -3.40 -13.02 -4.24
C GLY A 18 -4.12 -12.80 -2.90
N LYS A 19 -4.35 -11.54 -2.50
CA LYS A 19 -5.00 -11.18 -1.23
C LYS A 19 -6.22 -10.31 -1.48
N GLY A 20 -7.32 -10.68 -0.83
CA GLY A 20 -8.58 -9.94 -0.88
C GLY A 20 -8.90 -9.26 0.45
N LYS A 21 -10.02 -8.53 0.49
CA LYS A 21 -10.51 -7.89 1.72
C LYS A 21 -10.78 -8.91 2.83
N LYS A 22 -11.27 -10.11 2.49
CA LYS A 22 -11.50 -11.21 3.45
C LYS A 22 -10.19 -11.65 4.13
N THR A 23 -9.12 -11.84 3.38
CA THR A 23 -7.82 -12.24 3.95
C THR A 23 -7.20 -11.12 4.78
N ALA A 24 -7.35 -9.87 4.34
CA ALA A 24 -6.88 -8.71 5.12
C ALA A 24 -7.66 -8.54 6.43
N TRP A 25 -8.97 -8.82 6.42
CA TRP A 25 -9.80 -8.81 7.63
C TRP A 25 -9.38 -9.90 8.61
N GLN A 26 -9.17 -11.12 8.14
CA GLN A 26 -8.67 -12.21 8.98
C GLN A 26 -7.27 -11.94 9.54
N ALA A 27 -6.41 -11.23 8.81
CA ALA A 27 -5.11 -10.81 9.33
C ALA A 27 -5.26 -9.74 10.43
N TRP A 28 -6.26 -8.86 10.30
CA TRP A 28 -6.56 -7.86 11.32
C TRP A 28 -7.07 -8.50 12.61
N GLU A 29 -7.88 -9.55 12.53
CA GLU A 29 -8.30 -10.33 13.71
C GLU A 29 -7.10 -10.93 14.47
N VAL A 30 -6.06 -11.36 13.76
CA VAL A 30 -4.83 -11.92 14.35
C VAL A 30 -3.89 -10.84 14.86
N TYR A 31 -3.87 -9.67 14.21
CA TYR A 31 -2.97 -8.56 14.56
C TYR A 31 -3.76 -7.26 14.83
N PRO A 32 -4.48 -7.16 15.97
CA PRO A 32 -5.32 -6.00 16.30
C PRO A 32 -4.50 -4.73 16.60
N GLN A 33 -3.19 -4.87 16.85
CA GLN A 33 -2.26 -3.75 17.08
C GLN A 33 -2.16 -2.77 15.90
N VAL A 34 -2.58 -3.18 14.71
CA VAL A 34 -2.64 -2.30 13.52
C VAL A 34 -3.76 -1.26 13.60
N THR A 35 -4.78 -1.47 14.45
CA THR A 35 -5.96 -0.60 14.59
C THR A 35 -5.61 0.86 14.90
N PRO A 36 -4.78 1.19 15.91
CA PRO A 36 -4.39 2.57 16.19
C PRO A 36 -3.68 3.22 15.00
N VAL A 37 -2.82 2.49 14.30
CA VAL A 37 -2.10 3.00 13.12
C VAL A 37 -3.07 3.28 11.97
N PHE A 38 -3.98 2.35 11.66
CA PHE A 38 -5.02 2.58 10.67
C PHE A 38 -5.93 3.76 11.03
N LYS A 39 -6.23 3.97 12.32
CA LYS A 39 -7.03 5.12 12.80
C LYS A 39 -6.25 6.42 12.67
N LYS A 40 -4.97 6.44 13.06
CA LYS A 40 -4.04 7.56 12.89
C LYS A 40 -3.95 7.95 11.42
N LEU A 41 -3.64 7.00 10.54
CA LEU A 41 -3.49 7.24 9.10
C LEU A 41 -4.82 7.65 8.43
N SER A 42 -5.96 7.17 8.93
CA SER A 42 -7.28 7.64 8.48
C SER A 42 -7.55 9.11 8.82
N GLN A 43 -6.83 9.71 9.78
CA GLN A 43 -6.91 11.14 10.14
C GLN A 43 -5.90 11.99 9.37
N TYR A 44 -5.23 11.43 8.37
CA TYR A 44 -4.37 12.17 7.44
C TYR A 44 -3.21 12.92 8.12
N PRO A 45 -2.36 12.24 8.90
CA PRO A 45 -1.23 12.91 9.54
C PRO A 45 -0.29 13.49 8.46
N PRO A 46 0.41 14.59 8.75
CA PRO A 46 1.32 15.23 7.82
C PRO A 46 2.58 14.39 7.55
N VAL A 47 2.97 13.55 8.52
CA VAL A 47 4.13 12.66 8.46
C VAL A 47 3.70 11.30 8.97
N VAL A 48 4.10 10.24 8.26
CA VAL A 48 3.97 8.86 8.74
C VAL A 48 5.28 8.46 9.37
N GLU A 49 5.24 7.96 10.60
CA GLU A 49 6.46 7.59 11.32
C GLU A 49 6.96 6.21 10.89
N ASN A 50 8.27 5.97 11.02
CA ASN A 50 8.85 4.65 10.77
C ASN A 50 8.23 3.56 11.67
N ALA A 51 7.79 3.92 12.88
CA ALA A 51 7.07 3.02 13.77
C ALA A 51 5.71 2.58 13.19
N ASP A 52 4.96 3.53 12.61
CA ASP A 52 3.70 3.23 11.91
C ASP A 52 3.98 2.30 10.72
N TYR A 53 5.08 2.54 9.99
CA TYR A 53 5.50 1.69 8.88
C TYR A 53 5.80 0.26 9.31
N ASN A 54 6.55 0.06 10.40
CA ASN A 54 6.86 -1.28 10.90
C ASN A 54 5.58 -2.06 11.26
N VAL A 55 4.57 -1.38 11.80
CA VAL A 55 3.27 -2.00 12.11
C VAL A 55 2.50 -2.36 10.83
N LEU A 56 2.56 -1.51 9.79
CA LEU A 56 2.01 -1.84 8.47
C LEU A 56 2.74 -3.00 7.80
N GLU A 57 4.07 -3.04 7.91
CA GLU A 57 4.95 -4.09 7.41
C GLU A 57 4.57 -5.44 8.05
N LYS A 58 4.44 -5.46 9.39
CA LYS A 58 3.93 -6.61 10.14
C LYS A 58 2.55 -7.05 9.73
N PHE A 59 1.62 -6.11 9.54
CA PHE A 59 0.28 -6.43 9.08
C PHE A 59 0.30 -7.11 7.70
N VAL A 60 1.17 -6.65 6.78
CA VAL A 60 1.36 -7.29 5.47
C VAL A 60 1.92 -8.69 5.62
N ILE A 61 2.93 -8.89 6.48
CA ILE A 61 3.44 -10.22 6.80
C ILE A 61 2.32 -11.13 7.27
N THR A 62 1.50 -10.70 8.24
CA THR A 62 0.36 -11.50 8.76
C THR A 62 -0.68 -11.84 7.69
N MET A 63 -0.89 -10.98 6.68
CA MET A 63 -1.77 -11.29 5.54
C MET A 63 -1.26 -12.45 4.68
N TYR A 64 0.05 -12.61 4.56
CA TYR A 64 0.68 -13.66 3.76
C TYR A 64 1.02 -14.91 4.57
N ASP A 65 1.46 -14.73 5.80
CA ASP A 65 1.83 -15.78 6.74
C ASP A 65 1.50 -15.37 8.19
N LYS A 66 0.41 -15.93 8.71
CA LYS A 66 -0.08 -15.63 10.08
C LYS A 66 0.85 -16.13 11.17
N ASN A 67 1.71 -17.10 10.85
CA ASN A 67 2.57 -17.78 11.82
C ASN A 67 4.03 -17.30 11.71
N SER A 68 4.30 -16.27 10.91
CA SER A 68 5.65 -15.74 10.75
C SER A 68 6.07 -14.99 12.01
N THR A 69 7.26 -15.31 12.50
CA THR A 69 7.90 -14.60 13.62
C THR A 69 8.73 -13.40 13.16
N MET A 70 8.98 -13.28 11.85
CA MET A 70 9.85 -12.25 11.27
C MET A 70 9.18 -10.88 11.22
N ASP A 71 9.97 -9.81 11.39
CA ASP A 71 9.51 -8.42 11.38
C ASP A 71 9.62 -7.72 10.03
N LYS A 72 10.40 -8.30 9.10
CA LYS A 72 10.71 -7.67 7.81
C LYS A 72 10.09 -8.42 6.64
N VAL A 73 9.45 -7.66 5.76
CA VAL A 73 8.74 -8.23 4.60
C VAL A 73 9.69 -8.95 3.65
N ASP A 74 10.92 -8.47 3.50
CA ASP A 74 11.92 -9.10 2.63
C ASP A 74 12.42 -10.43 3.20
N GLU A 75 12.61 -10.54 4.52
CA GLU A 75 12.97 -11.81 5.18
C GLU A 75 11.85 -12.85 5.01
N VAL A 76 10.60 -12.43 5.23
CA VAL A 76 9.43 -13.29 5.03
C VAL A 76 9.28 -13.68 3.57
N ARG A 77 9.50 -12.74 2.66
CA ARG A 77 9.47 -13.00 1.22
C ARG A 77 10.48 -14.07 0.83
N LEU A 78 11.70 -14.02 1.37
CA LEU A 78 12.72 -15.04 1.16
C LEU A 78 12.33 -16.39 1.78
N ASP A 79 11.83 -16.43 3.01
CA ASP A 79 11.40 -17.69 3.67
C ASP A 79 10.24 -18.36 2.92
N LEU A 80 9.23 -17.59 2.52
CA LEU A 80 8.08 -18.08 1.77
C LEU A 80 8.44 -18.59 0.38
N LEU A 81 9.42 -17.96 -0.29
CA LEU A 81 9.89 -18.38 -1.59
C LEU A 81 10.81 -19.60 -1.49
N ALA A 82 11.83 -19.55 -0.64
CA ALA A 82 12.89 -20.54 -0.59
C ALA A 82 12.51 -21.80 0.20
N ARG A 83 11.85 -21.64 1.36
CA ARG A 83 11.54 -22.77 2.26
C ARG A 83 10.14 -23.32 2.03
N LYS A 84 9.14 -22.44 1.93
CA LYS A 84 7.73 -22.86 1.77
C LYS A 84 7.29 -23.03 0.32
N GLN A 85 8.16 -22.70 -0.65
CA GLN A 85 7.93 -22.80 -2.09
C GLN A 85 6.55 -22.27 -2.52
N ARG A 86 6.12 -21.15 -1.93
CA ARG A 86 4.81 -20.58 -2.23
C ARG A 86 4.77 -20.11 -3.69
N PRO A 87 3.63 -20.25 -4.39
CA PRO A 87 3.46 -19.65 -5.70
C PRO A 87 3.57 -18.12 -5.58
N TYR A 88 3.90 -17.45 -6.68
CA TYR A 88 4.16 -16.00 -6.69
C TYR A 88 3.04 -15.15 -6.06
N ASP A 89 1.77 -15.53 -6.25
CA ASP A 89 0.61 -14.83 -5.65
C ASP A 89 0.50 -15.02 -4.12
N GLY A 90 1.21 -16.00 -3.57
CA GLY A 90 1.32 -16.29 -2.15
C GLY A 90 2.51 -15.62 -1.46
N ILE A 91 3.22 -14.72 -2.13
CA ILE A 91 4.41 -14.05 -1.61
C ILE A 91 4.12 -12.56 -1.41
N PRO A 92 4.49 -11.95 -0.27
CA PRO A 92 4.28 -10.53 -0.01
C PRO A 92 5.07 -9.67 -1.01
N PRO A 93 4.66 -8.42 -1.26
CA PRO A 93 5.43 -7.48 -2.09
C PRO A 93 6.83 -7.26 -1.50
N THR A 94 7.77 -6.71 -2.28
CA THR A 94 9.06 -6.25 -1.74
C THR A 94 8.86 -5.02 -0.84
N ASN A 95 9.84 -4.71 0.02
CA ASN A 95 9.82 -3.48 0.82
C ASN A 95 9.62 -2.22 -0.06
N GLU A 96 10.31 -2.14 -1.21
CA GLU A 96 10.10 -1.07 -2.19
C GLU A 96 8.66 -1.02 -2.74
N GLY A 97 8.08 -2.18 -3.02
CA GLY A 97 6.69 -2.29 -3.45
C GLY A 97 5.71 -1.81 -2.38
N LEU A 98 5.99 -2.10 -1.11
CA LEU A 98 5.21 -1.63 0.03
C LEU A 98 5.34 -0.11 0.21
N SER A 99 6.56 0.42 0.15
CA SER A 99 6.84 1.87 0.21
C SER A 99 6.12 2.63 -0.92
N THR A 100 6.15 2.10 -2.14
CA THR A 100 5.44 2.68 -3.30
C THR A 100 3.93 2.76 -3.07
N LYS A 101 3.33 1.73 -2.45
CA LYS A 101 1.89 1.74 -2.10
C LYS A 101 1.57 2.81 -1.08
N GLN A 102 2.41 2.97 -0.07
CA GLN A 102 2.24 4.03 0.91
C GLN A 102 2.40 5.42 0.27
N ALA A 103 3.42 5.64 -0.54
CA ALA A 103 3.61 6.90 -1.25
C ALA A 103 2.41 7.23 -2.15
N ALA A 104 1.83 6.22 -2.83
CA ALA A 104 0.61 6.40 -3.62
C ALA A 104 -0.60 6.78 -2.75
N TYR A 105 -0.71 6.20 -1.55
CA TYR A 105 -1.71 6.60 -0.57
C TYR A 105 -1.49 8.06 -0.13
N GLU A 106 -0.30 8.42 0.35
CA GLU A 106 0.06 9.77 0.81
C GLU A 106 -0.16 10.83 -0.27
N ALA A 107 0.29 10.58 -1.50
CA ALA A 107 0.09 11.48 -2.64
C ALA A 107 -1.40 11.74 -2.91
N ARG A 108 -2.25 10.70 -2.79
CA ARG A 108 -3.71 10.84 -2.91
C ARG A 108 -4.27 11.68 -1.77
N GLN A 109 -3.83 11.43 -0.54
CA GLN A 109 -4.27 12.19 0.62
C GLN A 109 -3.91 13.67 0.50
N GLN A 110 -2.71 13.98 0.03
CA GLN A 110 -2.30 15.36 -0.22
C GLN A 110 -3.15 16.03 -1.31
N CYS A 111 -3.45 15.32 -2.40
CA CYS A 111 -4.31 15.83 -3.46
C CYS A 111 -5.75 16.07 -2.97
N ALA A 112 -6.29 15.20 -2.12
CA ALA A 112 -7.60 15.37 -1.49
C ALA A 112 -7.65 16.59 -0.54
N LYS A 113 -6.61 16.80 0.27
CA LYS A 113 -6.47 18.00 1.13
C LYS A 113 -6.48 19.30 0.32
N CYS A 114 -5.70 19.36 -0.76
CA CYS A 114 -5.67 20.55 -1.63
C CYS A 114 -7.03 20.82 -2.27
N LYS A 115 -7.77 19.76 -2.65
CA LYS A 115 -9.10 19.88 -3.26
C LYS A 115 -10.14 20.41 -2.27
N LEU A 116 -10.13 19.93 -1.02
CA LEU A 116 -11.03 20.43 0.04
C LEU A 116 -10.72 21.89 0.40
N LYS A 117 -9.43 22.25 0.52
CA LYS A 117 -9.01 23.61 0.82
C LYS A 117 -9.45 24.59 -0.27
N ALA A 118 -9.31 24.21 -1.55
CA ALA A 118 -9.75 25.02 -2.68
C ALA A 118 -11.28 25.25 -2.71
N LEU A 119 -12.08 24.25 -2.33
CA LEU A 119 -13.54 24.36 -2.23
C LEU A 119 -14.00 25.30 -1.09
N LEU A 120 -13.29 25.30 0.04
CA LEU A 120 -13.64 26.14 1.19
C LEU A 120 -13.24 27.61 1.03
N THR A 121 -12.23 27.91 0.21
CA THR A 121 -11.74 29.30 0.04
C THR A 121 -12.46 30.12 -1.04
N GLY A 122 -13.52 29.61 -1.67
CA GLY A 122 -14.41 30.43 -2.53
C GLY A 122 -13.75 31.19 -3.69
N GLY A 123 -12.51 30.85 -4.06
CA GLY A 123 -11.72 31.60 -5.03
C GLY A 123 -11.72 30.93 -6.39
N GLY A 124 -12.54 31.45 -7.31
CA GLY A 124 -12.49 31.10 -8.72
C GLY A 124 -11.13 31.44 -9.33
N ARG A 125 -10.15 30.54 -9.19
CA ARG A 125 -8.93 30.55 -10.00
C ARG A 125 -8.61 29.11 -10.39
N LYS A 126 -8.62 28.91 -11.71
CA LYS A 126 -8.19 27.76 -12.51
C LYS A 126 -7.49 26.69 -11.68
N LEU A 127 -8.14 25.53 -11.58
CA LEU A 127 -7.59 24.31 -11.03
C LEU A 127 -6.19 24.07 -11.64
N VAL A 128 -5.12 24.42 -10.92
CA VAL A 128 -3.79 23.94 -11.27
C VAL A 128 -3.87 22.44 -11.04
N ARG A 129 -4.06 21.69 -12.13
CA ARG A 129 -3.87 20.25 -12.14
C ARG A 129 -2.53 20.01 -11.45
N CYS A 130 -2.56 19.37 -10.28
CA CYS A 130 -1.36 18.77 -9.73
C CYS A 130 -0.95 17.68 -10.73
N GLY A 131 -0.13 18.08 -11.70
CA GLY A 131 0.35 17.26 -12.79
C GLY A 131 1.34 16.26 -12.23
N LYS A 132 0.83 15.11 -11.78
CA LYS A 132 1.53 13.85 -11.91
C LYS A 132 0.57 12.90 -12.60
N SER A 133 0.75 12.80 -13.91
CA SER A 133 0.34 11.64 -14.67
C SER A 133 0.75 10.40 -13.87
N PHE A 134 -0.22 9.66 -13.32
CA PHE A 134 -0.03 8.25 -13.05
C PHE A 134 -0.03 7.53 -14.42
N GLY A 135 1.04 7.77 -15.18
CA GLY A 135 1.44 6.91 -16.27
C GLY A 135 1.98 5.63 -15.64
N ARG A 136 1.46 4.49 -16.09
CA ARG A 136 2.08 3.19 -15.82
C ARG A 136 3.56 3.26 -16.21
N PRO A 137 4.53 2.81 -15.39
CA PRO A 137 5.82 2.45 -15.93
C PRO A 137 5.63 1.12 -16.66
N PHE A 138 5.11 1.18 -17.88
CA PHE A 138 5.36 0.13 -18.85
C PHE A 138 6.78 0.37 -19.36
N HIS A 139 7.74 -0.37 -18.82
CA HIS A 139 9.00 -0.58 -19.53
C HIS A 139 8.66 -1.19 -20.89
N PRO A 140 9.14 -0.63 -22.02
CA PRO A 140 9.15 -1.38 -23.26
C PRO A 140 10.15 -2.52 -23.09
N LEU A 141 9.67 -3.77 -23.12
CA LEU A 141 10.54 -4.91 -23.35
C LEU A 141 11.18 -4.74 -24.74
N PRO A 142 12.51 -4.92 -24.90
CA PRO A 142 13.13 -4.91 -26.22
C PRO A 142 12.52 -6.05 -27.05
N ARG A 143 11.89 -5.68 -28.15
CA ARG A 143 11.42 -6.62 -29.17
C ARG A 143 12.66 -7.18 -29.87
N VAL A 144 13.01 -8.43 -29.58
CA VAL A 144 13.97 -9.19 -30.38
C VAL A 144 13.35 -9.38 -31.76
N VAL A 145 13.93 -8.75 -32.78
CA VAL A 145 13.65 -9.05 -34.18
C VAL A 145 14.66 -10.12 -34.59
N SER A 146 14.20 -11.36 -34.74
CA SER A 146 14.95 -12.36 -35.49
C SER A 146 14.75 -12.07 -36.98
N ASN A 147 15.87 -11.90 -37.68
CA ASN A 147 15.93 -11.93 -39.14
C ASN A 147 16.12 -13.36 -39.62
#